data_AF-A0A1E8PVC9-F1
#
_entry.id   AF-A0A1E8PVC9-F1
#
_cell.length_a   1.000
_cell.length_b   1.000
_cell.length_c   1.000
_cell.angle_alpha   90.00
_cell.angle_beta   90.00
_cell.angle_gamma   90.00
#
_symmetry.space_group_name_H-M   'P 1'
#
loop_
_entity.id
_entity.type
_entity.pdbx_description
1 polymer ?
#
loop_
_entity_poly.entity_id
_entity_poly.type
_entity_poly.pdbx_seq_one_letter_code
_entity_poly.pdbx_strand_id
1 'polypeptide(L)'
;MKANTLYKLGAALSLVLALSACAHQRGAASDEVGAPQVPATLSVAEADAKLKQVLSEREAAENAFAARELECYDKFFVNSCVDNAKEKRRLILLRLRAVEAEANYFKRAESVRLRDIDLARTQEDARLDAEQRSAAMPKPVKVVAPEPAPLKPEGKRVAAREAEQAAKVAKQAAVDAAEAPRRAAREADYARRQADAVARQKRVAQRLAERQAEAQAKAAKAAAASKPAVAVPVPPAN
;
A
#
# COMPACT_ATOMS: atom_id res chain seq x y z
N MET A 1 26.10 53.82 33.80
CA MET A 1 25.38 53.20 32.66
C MET A 1 26.14 51.99 32.08
N LYS A 2 26.42 50.93 32.85
CA LYS A 2 27.12 49.73 32.31
C LYS A 2 26.61 48.37 32.83
N ALA A 3 25.78 48.34 33.88
CA ALA A 3 25.28 47.08 34.45
C ALA A 3 24.08 46.50 33.68
N ASN A 4 23.27 47.35 33.03
CA ASN A 4 22.00 46.94 32.42
C ASN A 4 22.16 46.34 31.00
N THR A 5 23.32 46.55 30.37
CA THR A 5 23.68 45.96 29.06
C THR A 5 24.27 44.55 29.20
N LEU A 6 24.94 44.26 30.32
CA LEU A 6 25.52 42.94 30.59
C LEU A 6 24.45 41.88 30.91
N TYR A 7 23.38 42.25 31.63
CA TYR A 7 22.25 41.35 31.89
C TYR A 7 21.45 41.00 30.62
N LYS A 8 21.34 41.94 29.67
CA LYS A 8 20.62 41.71 28.41
C LYS A 8 21.37 40.78 27.45
N LEU A 9 22.70 40.80 27.45
CA LEU A 9 23.53 39.89 26.65
C LEU A 9 23.59 38.47 27.25
N GLY A 10 23.60 38.35 28.58
CA GLY A 10 23.55 37.05 29.25
C GLY A 10 22.24 36.28 29.00
N ALA A 11 21.10 36.98 29.05
CA ALA A 11 19.79 36.39 28.81
C ALA A 11 19.57 35.94 27.35
N ALA A 12 20.16 36.66 26.38
CA ALA A 12 20.06 36.32 24.96
C ALA A 12 20.90 35.08 24.61
N LEU A 13 22.09 34.91 25.20
CA LEU A 13 22.91 33.72 24.96
C LEU A 13 22.31 32.46 25.59
N SER A 14 21.71 32.55 26.77
CA SER A 14 21.04 31.40 27.40
C SER A 14 19.82 30.92 26.62
N LEU A 15 19.10 31.83 25.95
CA LEU A 15 17.91 31.47 25.16
C LEU A 15 18.31 30.75 23.85
N VAL A 16 19.41 31.15 23.21
CA VAL A 16 19.90 30.53 21.97
C VAL A 16 20.49 29.12 22.22
N LEU A 17 21.18 28.92 23.35
CA LEU A 17 21.66 27.60 23.75
C LEU A 17 20.53 26.64 24.16
N ALA A 18 19.44 27.15 24.75
CA ALA A 18 18.26 26.33 25.07
C ALA A 18 17.46 25.90 23.82
N LEU A 19 17.38 26.73 22.76
CA LEU A 19 16.71 26.35 21.51
C LEU A 19 17.54 25.38 20.65
N SER A 20 18.87 25.37 20.74
CA SER A 20 19.73 24.45 19.98
C SER A 20 19.63 22.99 20.49
N ALA A 21 19.32 22.79 21.79
CA ALA A 21 19.16 21.47 22.38
C ALA A 21 17.91 20.71 21.88
N CYS A 22 16.89 21.42 21.38
CA CYS A 22 15.67 20.79 20.84
C CYS A 22 15.77 20.37 19.36
N ALA A 23 16.80 20.80 18.63
CA ALA A 23 17.01 20.41 17.24
C ALA A 23 17.75 19.07 17.10
N HIS A 24 18.63 18.72 18.05
CA HIS A 24 19.40 17.47 18.04
C HIS A 24 18.66 16.25 18.60
N GLN A 25 17.50 16.43 19.26
CA GLN A 25 16.71 15.31 19.80
C GLN A 25 15.77 14.65 18.78
N ARG A 26 15.61 15.19 17.56
CA ARG A 26 14.73 14.59 16.54
C ARG A 26 15.31 13.37 15.82
N GLY A 27 16.59 13.04 16.03
CA GLY A 27 17.27 11.90 15.39
C GLY A 27 17.48 10.66 16.27
N ALA A 28 17.34 10.78 17.60
CA ALA A 28 17.75 9.73 18.55
C ALA A 28 16.62 9.25 19.48
N ALA A 29 15.35 9.55 19.14
CA ALA A 29 14.19 9.28 19.99
C ALA A 29 13.21 8.28 19.35
N SER A 30 13.73 7.14 18.86
CA SER A 30 12.89 6.00 18.44
C SER A 30 13.47 4.63 18.81
N ASP A 31 14.42 4.57 19.75
CA ASP A 31 14.72 3.29 20.42
C ASP A 31 13.71 3.09 21.56
N GLU A 32 12.45 2.83 21.19
CA GLU A 32 11.52 2.24 22.14
C GLU A 32 12.05 0.86 22.53
N VAL A 33 12.52 0.75 23.77
CA VAL A 33 12.97 -0.50 24.38
C VAL A 33 11.85 -1.53 24.28
N GLY A 34 11.95 -2.44 23.30
CA GLY A 34 10.97 -3.52 23.06
C GLY A 34 10.33 -3.53 21.68
N ALA A 35 10.52 -2.50 20.84
CA ALA A 35 10.08 -2.55 19.45
C ALA A 35 11.03 -3.42 18.60
N PRO A 36 10.52 -4.25 17.67
CA PRO A 36 11.37 -4.98 16.74
C PRO A 36 12.18 -3.98 15.90
N GLN A 37 13.51 -4.05 15.98
CA GLN A 37 14.39 -3.25 15.14
C GLN A 37 14.25 -3.71 13.69
N VAL A 38 13.70 -2.86 12.83
CA VAL A 38 13.52 -3.13 11.40
C VAL A 38 14.52 -2.27 10.62
N PRO A 39 15.30 -2.85 9.69
CA PRO A 39 16.21 -2.06 8.87
C PRO A 39 15.43 -1.07 8.00
N ALA A 40 15.90 0.18 7.98
CA ALA A 40 15.32 1.25 7.20
C ALA A 40 15.19 0.87 5.72
N THR A 41 14.09 1.29 5.09
CA THR A 41 13.85 1.02 3.67
C THR A 41 14.41 2.16 2.81
N LEU A 42 15.15 1.84 1.75
CA LEU A 42 15.85 2.83 0.94
C LEU A 42 15.23 3.05 -0.44
N SER A 43 14.37 2.13 -0.90
CA SER A 43 13.73 2.24 -2.21
C SER A 43 12.32 1.66 -2.23
N VAL A 44 11.51 2.09 -3.20
CA VAL A 44 10.14 1.58 -3.38
C VAL A 44 10.16 0.10 -3.75
N ALA A 45 11.13 -0.32 -4.57
CA ALA A 45 11.31 -1.73 -4.93
C ALA A 45 11.63 -2.60 -3.71
N GLU A 46 12.47 -2.11 -2.80
CA GLU A 46 12.77 -2.78 -1.53
C GLU A 46 11.53 -2.83 -0.63
N ALA A 47 10.76 -1.74 -0.55
CA ALA A 47 9.51 -1.70 0.20
C ALA A 47 8.52 -2.77 -0.30
N ASP A 48 8.37 -2.89 -1.63
CA ASP A 48 7.51 -3.90 -2.24
C ASP A 48 8.02 -5.32 -2.02
N ALA A 49 9.34 -5.53 -2.01
CA ALA A 49 9.94 -6.81 -1.68
C ALA A 49 9.66 -7.19 -0.21
N LYS A 50 9.85 -6.25 0.73
CA LYS A 50 9.55 -6.44 2.16
C LYS A 50 8.06 -6.79 2.37
N LEU A 51 7.15 -6.11 1.68
CA LEU A 51 5.71 -6.40 1.78
C LEU A 51 5.37 -7.80 1.25
N LYS A 52 5.96 -8.22 0.12
CA LYS A 52 5.77 -9.59 -0.40
C LYS A 52 6.31 -10.64 0.56
N GLN A 53 7.50 -10.40 1.13
CA GLN A 53 8.10 -11.29 2.11
C GLN A 53 7.22 -11.42 3.36
N VAL A 54 6.71 -10.29 3.89
CA VAL A 54 5.80 -10.29 5.04
C VAL A 54 4.54 -11.13 4.78
N LEU A 55 3.97 -11.07 3.57
CA LEU A 55 2.80 -11.89 3.22
C LEU A 55 3.13 -13.38 3.27
N SER A 56 4.25 -13.79 2.67
CA SER A 56 4.69 -15.19 2.72
C SER A 56 5.03 -15.67 4.13
N GLU A 57 5.68 -14.83 4.94
CA GLU A 57 6.04 -15.18 6.33
C GLU A 57 4.81 -15.21 7.24
N ARG A 58 3.81 -14.37 6.97
CA ARG A 58 2.52 -14.41 7.67
C ARG A 58 1.81 -15.74 7.39
N GLU A 59 1.71 -16.14 6.13
CA GLU A 59 1.12 -17.44 5.77
C GLU A 59 1.90 -18.61 6.41
N ALA A 60 3.24 -18.56 6.37
CA ALA A 60 4.07 -19.58 7.00
C ALA A 60 3.86 -19.65 8.53
N ALA A 61 3.71 -18.50 9.20
CA ALA A 61 3.45 -18.45 10.64
C ALA A 61 2.07 -19.01 11.01
N GLU A 62 1.06 -18.74 10.20
CA GLU A 62 -0.30 -19.30 10.36
C GLU A 62 -0.29 -20.82 10.14
N ASN A 63 0.37 -21.30 9.09
CA ASN A 63 0.51 -22.73 8.81
C ASN A 63 1.29 -23.46 9.92
N ALA A 64 2.36 -22.85 10.43
CA ALA A 64 3.13 -23.41 11.55
C ALA A 64 2.30 -23.48 12.83
N PHE A 65 1.46 -22.47 13.09
CA PHE A 65 0.53 -22.49 14.22
C PHE A 65 -0.53 -23.60 14.05
N ALA A 66 -1.16 -23.70 12.88
CA ALA A 66 -2.18 -24.72 12.60
C ALA A 66 -1.60 -26.15 12.73
N ALA A 67 -0.41 -26.39 12.18
CA ALA A 67 0.28 -27.67 12.33
C ALA A 67 0.59 -27.97 13.80
N ARG A 68 1.09 -26.97 14.55
CA ARG A 68 1.42 -27.14 15.97
C ARG A 68 0.18 -27.33 16.84
N GLU A 69 -0.93 -26.69 16.49
CA GLU A 69 -2.19 -26.82 17.21
C GLU A 69 -2.70 -28.27 17.15
N LEU A 70 -2.64 -28.91 15.99
CA LEU A 70 -2.97 -30.33 15.83
C LEU A 70 -2.08 -31.22 16.73
N GLU A 71 -0.76 -31.02 16.69
CA GLU A 71 0.17 -31.76 17.56
C GLU A 71 -0.04 -31.51 19.07
N CYS A 72 -0.59 -30.35 19.44
CA CYS A 72 -0.83 -30.02 20.84
C CYS A 72 -2.01 -30.80 21.42
N TYR A 73 -3.01 -31.16 20.61
CA TYR A 73 -4.15 -31.96 21.06
C TYR A 73 -3.77 -33.41 21.40
N ASP A 74 -2.65 -33.91 20.89
CA ASP A 74 -2.12 -35.24 21.22
C ASP A 74 -1.33 -35.28 22.54
N LYS A 75 -1.19 -34.15 23.25
CA LYS A 75 -0.37 -34.03 24.46
C LYS A 75 -1.21 -33.96 25.72
N PHE A 76 -0.69 -34.48 26.82
CA PHE A 76 -1.32 -34.38 28.15
C PHE A 76 -1.54 -32.93 28.60
N PHE A 77 -0.64 -32.01 28.26
CA PHE A 77 -0.75 -30.58 28.60
C PHE A 77 -1.15 -29.72 27.39
N VAL A 78 -2.34 -29.99 26.82
CA VAL A 78 -2.86 -29.30 25.63
C VAL A 78 -2.83 -27.77 25.81
N ASN A 79 -3.38 -27.25 26.90
CA ASN A 79 -3.49 -25.80 27.13
C ASN A 79 -2.13 -25.10 27.11
N SER A 80 -1.16 -25.62 27.88
CA SER A 80 0.20 -25.07 27.88
C SER A 80 0.86 -25.16 26.51
N CYS A 81 0.66 -26.25 25.77
CA CYS A 81 1.18 -26.39 24.41
C CYS A 81 0.58 -25.35 23.45
N VAL A 82 -0.73 -25.20 23.46
CA VAL A 82 -1.46 -24.25 22.61
C VAL A 82 -1.09 -22.81 22.97
N ASP A 83 -0.97 -22.48 24.25
CA ASP A 83 -0.60 -21.12 24.69
C ASP A 83 0.83 -20.75 24.26
N ASN A 84 1.78 -21.70 24.37
CA ASN A 84 3.12 -21.51 23.82
C ASN A 84 3.11 -21.34 22.29
N ALA A 85 2.25 -22.07 21.58
CA ALA A 85 2.10 -21.92 20.12
C ALA A 85 1.51 -20.55 19.76
N LYS A 86 0.50 -20.08 20.51
CA LYS A 86 -0.10 -18.75 20.35
C LYS A 86 0.92 -17.65 20.62
N GLU A 87 1.73 -17.77 21.67
CA GLU A 87 2.74 -16.74 21.97
C GLU A 87 3.82 -16.67 20.88
N LYS A 88 4.29 -17.82 20.39
CA LYS A 88 5.21 -17.85 19.23
C LYS A 88 4.61 -17.18 18.01
N ARG A 89 3.36 -17.50 17.66
CA ARG A 89 2.64 -16.85 16.56
C ARG A 89 2.52 -15.34 16.80
N ARG A 90 2.14 -14.92 18.01
CA ARG A 90 2.01 -13.52 18.39
C ARG A 90 3.33 -12.76 18.18
N LEU A 91 4.45 -13.29 18.65
CA LEU A 91 5.77 -12.67 18.50
C LEU A 91 6.19 -12.53 17.03
N ILE A 92 5.96 -13.57 16.22
CA ILE A 92 6.23 -13.52 14.77
C ILE A 92 5.38 -12.43 14.11
N LEU A 93 4.06 -12.43 14.36
CA LEU A 93 3.15 -11.45 13.78
C LEU A 93 3.46 -10.01 14.24
N LEU A 94 3.94 -9.82 15.47
CA LEU A 94 4.40 -8.50 15.95
C LEU A 94 5.61 -8.01 15.17
N ARG A 95 6.63 -8.87 14.96
CA ARG A 95 7.79 -8.54 14.13
C ARG A 95 7.37 -8.21 12.69
N LEU A 96 6.50 -9.01 12.10
CA LEU A 96 6.00 -8.79 10.74
C LEU A 96 5.25 -7.46 10.60
N ARG A 97 4.42 -7.09 11.60
CA ARG A 97 3.75 -5.79 11.61
C ARG A 97 4.73 -4.62 11.64
N ALA A 98 5.84 -4.74 12.35
CA ALA A 98 6.87 -3.69 12.36
C ALA A 98 7.50 -3.53 10.97
N VAL A 99 7.81 -4.63 10.28
CA VAL A 99 8.35 -4.60 8.90
C VAL A 99 7.34 -4.00 7.93
N GLU A 100 6.08 -4.37 8.06
CA GLU A 100 4.97 -3.85 7.26
C GLU A 100 4.76 -2.35 7.49
N ALA A 101 4.83 -1.89 8.74
CA ALA A 101 4.67 -0.48 9.09
C ALA A 101 5.78 0.38 8.46
N GLU A 102 7.04 -0.06 8.57
CA GLU A 102 8.21 0.62 8.00
C GLU A 102 8.13 0.71 6.47
N ALA A 103 7.86 -0.41 5.80
CA ALA A 103 7.75 -0.44 4.33
C ALA A 103 6.60 0.46 3.82
N ASN A 104 5.45 0.43 4.49
CA ASN A 104 4.33 1.29 4.13
C ASN A 104 4.58 2.76 4.48
N TYR A 105 5.28 3.04 5.57
CA TYR A 105 5.69 4.39 5.93
C TYR A 105 6.58 4.99 4.84
N PHE A 106 7.61 4.26 4.39
CA PHE A 106 8.47 4.67 3.29
C PHE A 106 7.67 4.97 2.01
N LYS A 107 6.77 4.07 1.59
CA LYS A 107 5.94 4.28 0.38
C LYS A 107 5.04 5.51 0.49
N ARG A 108 4.47 5.77 1.67
CA ARG A 108 3.67 6.97 1.91
C ARG A 108 4.55 8.22 1.84
N ALA A 109 5.70 8.21 2.49
CA ALA A 109 6.65 9.32 2.48
C ALA A 109 7.13 9.66 1.06
N GLU A 110 7.54 8.67 0.27
CA GLU A 110 7.93 8.88 -1.13
C GLU A 110 6.77 9.39 -1.99
N SER A 111 5.56 8.86 -1.79
CA SER A 111 4.37 9.35 -2.51
C SER A 111 4.03 10.81 -2.17
N VAL A 112 4.23 11.23 -0.92
CA VAL A 112 4.06 12.62 -0.51
C VAL A 112 5.15 13.47 -1.13
N ARG A 113 6.42 13.05 -1.04
CA ARG A 113 7.56 13.76 -1.65
C ARG A 113 7.36 14.02 -3.14
N LEU A 114 6.89 13.03 -3.90
CA LEU A 114 6.61 13.18 -5.33
C LEU A 114 5.46 14.17 -5.60
N ARG A 115 4.41 14.15 -4.76
CA ARG A 115 3.30 15.10 -4.87
C ARG A 115 3.74 16.53 -4.55
N ASP A 116 4.60 16.71 -3.56
CA ASP A 116 5.12 18.03 -3.19
C ASP A 116 5.99 18.62 -4.32
N ILE A 117 6.78 17.78 -5.00
CA ILE A 117 7.55 18.19 -6.19
C ILE A 117 6.62 18.63 -7.32
N ASP A 118 5.56 17.86 -7.59
CA ASP A 118 4.58 18.19 -8.63
C ASP A 118 3.80 19.48 -8.29
N LEU A 119 3.43 19.65 -7.02
CA LEU A 119 2.79 20.87 -6.53
C LEU A 119 3.70 22.08 -6.69
N ALA A 120 4.99 21.97 -6.34
CA ALA A 120 5.95 23.05 -6.51
C ALA A 120 6.11 23.43 -7.98
N ARG A 121 6.19 22.43 -8.89
CA ARG A 121 6.26 22.67 -10.32
C ARG A 121 5.02 23.39 -10.85
N THR A 122 3.82 22.92 -10.48
CA THR A 122 2.57 23.55 -10.92
C THR A 122 2.40 24.97 -10.39
N GLN A 123 2.90 25.27 -9.18
CA GLN A 123 2.91 26.64 -8.65
C GLN A 123 3.87 27.55 -9.43
N GLU A 124 5.07 27.08 -9.77
CA GLU A 124 6.00 27.85 -10.61
C GLU A 124 5.43 28.09 -12.01
N ASP A 125 4.87 27.06 -12.65
CA ASP A 125 4.21 27.19 -13.96
C ASP A 125 3.06 28.21 -13.90
N ALA A 126 2.24 28.18 -12.84
CA ALA A 126 1.18 29.16 -12.62
C ALA A 126 1.71 30.57 -12.36
N ARG A 127 2.84 30.72 -11.66
CA ARG A 127 3.49 32.03 -11.45
C ARG A 127 3.99 32.60 -12.77
N LEU A 128 4.68 31.79 -13.58
CA LEU A 128 5.19 32.20 -14.89
C LEU A 128 4.06 32.59 -15.85
N ASP A 129 2.97 31.84 -15.87
CA ASP A 129 1.79 32.14 -16.69
C ASP A 129 1.07 33.43 -16.18
N ALA A 130 1.00 33.66 -14.88
CA ALA A 130 0.51 34.92 -14.33
C ALA A 130 1.41 36.12 -14.68
N GLU A 131 2.74 35.95 -14.60
CA GLU A 131 3.73 36.95 -15.02
C GLU A 131 3.57 37.27 -16.52
N GLN A 132 3.45 36.25 -17.38
CA GLN A 132 3.22 36.42 -18.82
C GLN A 132 1.91 37.16 -19.12
N ARG A 133 0.82 36.84 -18.42
CA ARG A 133 -0.46 37.57 -18.57
C ARG A 133 -0.36 39.01 -18.08
N SER A 134 0.41 39.28 -17.04
CA SER A 134 0.63 40.64 -16.54
C SER A 134 1.53 41.47 -17.47
N ALA A 135 2.51 40.82 -18.12
CA ALA A 135 3.42 41.43 -19.09
C ALA A 135 2.79 41.61 -20.47
N ALA A 136 1.78 40.79 -20.81
CA ALA A 136 0.94 41.01 -21.99
C ALA A 136 0.15 42.31 -21.78
N MET A 137 0.66 43.42 -22.34
CA MET A 137 -0.02 44.70 -22.28
C MET A 137 -1.46 44.52 -22.78
N PRO A 138 -2.47 45.08 -22.07
CA PRO A 138 -3.84 45.02 -22.54
C PRO A 138 -3.86 45.61 -23.95
N LYS A 139 -4.39 44.86 -24.92
CA LYS A 139 -4.62 45.38 -26.27
C LYS A 139 -5.31 46.74 -26.12
N PRO A 140 -4.82 47.80 -26.77
CA PRO A 140 -5.37 49.14 -26.58
C PRO A 140 -6.86 49.08 -26.84
N VAL A 141 -7.64 49.27 -25.77
CA VAL A 141 -9.09 49.42 -25.88
C VAL A 141 -9.26 50.68 -26.71
N LYS A 142 -9.83 50.52 -27.90
CA LYS A 142 -10.19 51.65 -28.77
C LYS A 142 -11.08 52.56 -27.93
N VAL A 143 -10.57 53.74 -27.57
CA VAL A 143 -11.34 54.75 -26.83
C VAL A 143 -12.43 55.23 -27.76
N VAL A 144 -13.61 54.62 -27.63
CA VAL A 144 -14.86 55.26 -28.02
C VAL A 144 -15.12 56.34 -26.96
N ALA A 145 -15.49 57.54 -27.40
CA ALA A 145 -15.91 58.69 -26.58
C ALA A 145 -16.83 58.26 -25.43
N PRO A 146 -16.96 59.03 -24.31
CA PRO A 146 -17.64 58.57 -23.11
C PRO A 146 -19.11 58.19 -23.40
N GLU A 147 -19.30 56.91 -23.68
CA GLU A 147 -20.58 56.23 -23.66
C GLU A 147 -20.94 56.06 -22.17
N PRO A 148 -22.21 56.23 -21.79
CA PRO A 148 -22.66 56.10 -20.40
C PRO A 148 -22.04 54.86 -19.74
N ALA A 149 -21.66 54.99 -18.47
CA ALA A 149 -20.98 53.99 -17.66
C ALA A 149 -21.31 52.55 -18.09
N PRO A 150 -20.31 51.70 -18.38
CA PRO A 150 -20.59 50.36 -18.86
C PRO A 150 -21.49 49.67 -17.85
N LEU A 151 -22.70 49.34 -18.31
CA LEU A 151 -23.67 48.54 -17.57
C LEU A 151 -22.91 47.33 -17.03
N LYS A 152 -22.98 47.09 -15.71
CA LYS A 152 -22.47 45.86 -15.08
C LYS A 152 -22.84 44.70 -15.99
N PRO A 153 -21.93 43.77 -16.34
CA PRO A 153 -22.26 42.69 -17.25
C PRO A 153 -23.52 42.02 -16.71
N GLU A 154 -24.64 42.16 -17.43
CA GLU A 154 -25.88 41.51 -17.05
C GLU A 154 -25.55 40.02 -17.05
N GLY A 155 -25.39 39.44 -15.86
CA GLY A 155 -25.11 38.02 -15.74
C GLY A 155 -26.15 37.27 -16.56
N LYS A 156 -25.71 36.34 -17.42
CA LYS A 156 -26.55 35.64 -18.41
C LYS A 156 -27.97 35.48 -17.89
N ARG A 157 -28.98 35.94 -18.63
CA ARG A 157 -30.39 35.82 -18.25
C ARG A 157 -30.69 34.36 -17.88
N VAL A 158 -31.57 34.14 -16.92
CA VAL A 158 -31.90 32.80 -16.40
C VAL A 158 -32.17 31.81 -17.54
N ALA A 159 -32.93 32.24 -18.55
CA ALA A 159 -33.21 31.45 -19.76
C ALA A 159 -31.96 31.01 -20.55
N ALA A 160 -30.91 31.83 -20.61
CA ALA A 160 -29.66 31.46 -21.28
C ALA A 160 -28.86 30.42 -20.47
N ARG A 161 -28.94 30.46 -19.13
CA ARG A 161 -28.30 29.44 -18.27
C ARG A 161 -29.04 28.11 -18.35
N GLU A 162 -30.37 28.16 -18.38
CA GLU A 162 -31.22 26.97 -18.56
C GLU A 162 -30.97 26.31 -19.92
N ALA A 163 -30.84 27.09 -21.00
CA ALA A 163 -30.50 26.58 -22.32
C ALA A 163 -29.11 25.93 -22.37
N GLU A 164 -28.10 26.53 -21.71
CA GLU A 164 -26.76 25.94 -21.60
C GLU A 164 -26.77 24.64 -20.80
N GLN A 165 -27.55 24.58 -19.72
CA GLN A 165 -27.68 23.38 -18.90
C GLN A 165 -28.42 22.28 -19.64
N ALA A 166 -29.50 22.60 -20.35
CA ALA A 166 -30.21 21.65 -21.21
C ALA A 166 -29.31 21.11 -22.33
N ALA A 167 -28.50 21.96 -22.96
CA ALA A 167 -27.52 21.54 -23.96
C ALA A 167 -26.42 20.64 -23.37
N LYS A 168 -25.98 20.91 -22.14
CA LYS A 168 -25.00 20.09 -21.42
C LYS A 168 -25.57 18.71 -21.07
N VAL A 169 -26.81 18.66 -20.58
CA VAL A 169 -27.51 17.40 -20.28
C VAL A 169 -27.74 16.60 -21.55
N ALA A 170 -28.15 17.23 -22.66
CA ALA A 170 -28.32 16.55 -23.95
C ALA A 170 -26.99 15.97 -24.48
N LYS A 171 -25.89 16.72 -24.36
CA LYS A 171 -24.55 16.22 -24.72
C LYS A 171 -24.12 15.04 -23.85
N GLN A 172 -24.35 15.11 -22.54
CA GLN A 172 -24.04 13.99 -21.63
C GLN A 172 -24.89 12.76 -21.95
N ALA A 173 -26.19 12.92 -22.18
CA ALA A 173 -27.07 11.83 -22.58
C ALA A 173 -26.61 11.17 -23.90
N ALA A 174 -26.15 11.96 -24.87
CA ALA A 174 -25.63 11.44 -26.13
C ALA A 174 -24.31 10.66 -25.94
N VAL A 175 -23.40 11.16 -25.10
CA VAL A 175 -22.16 10.45 -24.74
C VAL A 175 -22.46 9.16 -23.99
N ASP A 176 -23.36 9.20 -23.01
CA ASP A 176 -23.75 8.03 -22.23
C ASP A 176 -24.43 6.95 -23.09
N ALA A 177 -25.28 7.36 -24.04
CA ALA A 177 -25.87 6.45 -25.01
C ALA A 177 -24.82 5.81 -25.94
N ALA A 178 -23.83 6.59 -26.38
CA ALA A 178 -22.73 6.08 -27.20
C ALA A 178 -21.77 5.15 -26.42
N GLU A 179 -21.57 5.40 -25.12
CA GLU A 179 -20.70 4.58 -24.27
C GLU A 179 -21.40 3.37 -23.65
N ALA A 180 -22.73 3.36 -23.55
CA ALA A 180 -23.51 2.22 -23.04
C ALA A 180 -23.13 0.87 -23.66
N PRO A 181 -23.07 0.69 -25.00
CA PRO A 181 -22.66 -0.58 -25.59
C PRO A 181 -21.20 -0.93 -25.27
N ARG A 182 -20.31 0.07 -25.16
CA ARG A 182 -18.90 -0.16 -24.79
C ARG A 182 -18.76 -0.60 -23.33
N ARG A 183 -19.57 -0.06 -22.42
CA ARG A 183 -19.65 -0.51 -21.02
C ARG A 183 -20.13 -1.96 -20.95
N ALA A 184 -21.23 -2.27 -21.61
CA ALA A 184 -21.77 -3.64 -21.66
C ALA A 184 -20.76 -4.65 -22.24
N ALA A 185 -20.04 -4.28 -23.30
CA ALA A 185 -18.99 -5.13 -23.88
C ALA A 185 -17.84 -5.40 -22.89
N ARG A 186 -17.37 -4.35 -22.17
CA ARG A 186 -16.32 -4.51 -21.15
C ARG A 186 -16.75 -5.39 -19.99
N GLU A 187 -17.99 -5.26 -19.54
CA GLU A 187 -18.57 -6.12 -18.49
C GLU A 187 -18.66 -7.57 -18.94
N ALA A 188 -19.12 -7.81 -20.18
CA ALA A 188 -19.17 -9.15 -20.76
C ALA A 188 -17.77 -9.77 -20.90
N ASP A 189 -16.78 -9.01 -21.37
CA ASP A 189 -15.40 -9.47 -21.49
C ASP A 189 -14.77 -9.78 -20.12
N TYR A 190 -15.08 -8.97 -19.12
CA TYR A 190 -14.62 -9.20 -17.75
C TYR A 190 -15.23 -10.49 -17.17
N ALA A 191 -16.54 -10.70 -17.34
CA ALA A 191 -17.21 -11.92 -16.91
C ALA A 191 -16.64 -13.17 -17.61
N ARG A 192 -16.35 -13.09 -18.92
CA ARG A 192 -15.67 -14.17 -19.66
C ARG A 192 -14.29 -14.48 -19.09
N ARG A 193 -13.47 -13.44 -18.84
CA ARG A 193 -12.12 -13.60 -18.26
C ARG A 193 -12.16 -14.24 -16.88
N GLN A 194 -13.14 -13.87 -16.04
CA GLN A 194 -13.33 -14.51 -14.75
C GLN A 194 -13.69 -15.99 -14.88
N ALA A 195 -14.66 -16.33 -15.75
CA ALA A 195 -15.04 -17.71 -15.98
C ALA A 195 -13.86 -18.56 -16.50
N ASP A 196 -13.06 -18.01 -17.43
CA ASP A 196 -11.86 -18.67 -17.95
C ASP A 196 -10.78 -18.86 -16.90
N ALA A 197 -10.60 -17.89 -16.00
CA ALA A 197 -9.65 -18.00 -14.89
C ALA A 197 -10.06 -19.12 -13.92
N VAL A 198 -11.34 -19.17 -13.52
CA VAL A 198 -11.88 -20.23 -12.66
C VAL A 198 -11.76 -21.60 -13.34
N ALA A 199 -12.08 -21.70 -14.63
CA ALA A 199 -11.93 -22.95 -15.39
C ALA A 199 -10.47 -23.40 -15.47
N ARG A 200 -9.52 -22.47 -15.68
CA ARG A 200 -8.08 -22.77 -15.64
C ARG A 200 -7.63 -23.26 -14.27
N GLN A 201 -8.04 -22.60 -13.19
CA GLN A 201 -7.70 -23.00 -11.83
C GLN A 201 -8.21 -24.41 -11.52
N LYS A 202 -9.45 -24.74 -11.90
CA LYS A 202 -10.00 -26.10 -11.75
C LYS A 202 -9.18 -27.15 -12.52
N ARG A 203 -8.81 -26.87 -13.77
CA ARG A 203 -7.96 -27.79 -14.57
C ARG A 203 -6.58 -27.97 -13.96
N VAL A 204 -5.96 -26.91 -13.44
CA VAL A 204 -4.64 -26.99 -12.79
C VAL A 204 -4.73 -27.81 -11.50
N ALA A 205 -5.75 -27.57 -10.67
CA ALA A 205 -5.97 -28.33 -9.45
C ALA A 205 -6.20 -29.82 -9.72
N GLN A 206 -7.00 -30.17 -10.74
CA GLN A 206 -7.20 -31.55 -11.18
C GLN A 206 -5.89 -32.21 -11.62
N ARG A 207 -5.11 -31.54 -12.48
CA ARG A 207 -3.82 -32.08 -12.95
C ARG A 207 -2.81 -32.25 -11.83
N LEU A 208 -2.81 -31.35 -10.84
CA LEU A 208 -1.94 -31.48 -9.66
C LEU A 208 -2.37 -32.67 -8.80
N ALA A 209 -3.68 -32.84 -8.55
CA ALA A 209 -4.21 -33.97 -7.80
C ALA A 209 -3.93 -35.31 -8.50
N GLU A 210 -4.11 -35.40 -9.81
CA GLU A 210 -3.76 -36.59 -10.62
C GLU A 210 -2.28 -36.91 -10.51
N ARG A 211 -1.39 -35.93 -10.71
CA ARG A 211 0.07 -36.12 -10.58
C ARG A 211 0.49 -36.55 -9.17
N GLN A 212 -0.15 -35.99 -8.13
CA GLN A 212 0.10 -36.39 -6.75
C GLN A 212 -0.37 -37.82 -6.47
N ALA A 213 -1.56 -38.20 -6.95
CA ALA A 213 -2.07 -39.56 -6.83
C ALA A 213 -1.18 -40.58 -7.57
N GLU A 214 -0.72 -40.25 -8.78
CA GLU A 214 0.25 -41.08 -9.51
C GLU A 214 1.58 -41.21 -8.77
N ALA A 215 2.10 -40.11 -8.21
CA ALA A 215 3.34 -40.12 -7.44
C ALA A 215 3.20 -40.97 -6.17
N GLN A 216 2.09 -40.85 -5.45
CA GLN A 216 1.79 -41.66 -4.27
C GLN A 216 1.61 -43.14 -4.63
N ALA A 217 0.92 -43.46 -5.72
CA ALA A 217 0.77 -44.84 -6.18
C ALA A 217 2.11 -45.45 -6.59
N LYS A 218 2.99 -44.69 -7.26
CA LYS A 218 4.36 -45.13 -7.58
C LYS A 218 5.20 -45.33 -6.32
N ALA A 219 5.13 -44.41 -5.36
CA ALA A 219 5.83 -44.52 -4.08
C ALA A 219 5.34 -45.74 -3.26
N ALA A 220 4.02 -45.98 -3.21
CA ALA A 220 3.44 -47.14 -2.53
C ALA A 220 3.85 -48.46 -3.19
N LYS A 221 3.87 -48.52 -4.53
CA LYS A 221 4.37 -49.70 -5.26
C LYS A 221 5.87 -49.94 -5.00
N ALA A 222 6.68 -48.89 -5.01
CA ALA A 222 8.11 -49.00 -4.68
C ALA A 222 8.35 -49.43 -3.22
N ALA A 223 7.56 -48.93 -2.27
CA ALA A 223 7.61 -49.34 -0.87
C ALA A 223 7.15 -50.80 -0.66
N ALA A 224 6.16 -51.27 -1.42
CA ALA A 224 5.71 -52.66 -1.38
C ALA A 224 6.76 -53.63 -1.97
N ALA A 225 7.45 -53.23 -3.04
CA ALA A 225 8.52 -54.02 -3.67
C ALA A 225 9.82 -54.08 -2.85
N SER A 226 10.01 -53.17 -1.89
CA SER A 226 11.21 -53.09 -1.04
C SER A 226 11.04 -53.70 0.35
N LYS A 227 9.89 -54.34 0.65
CA LYS A 227 9.73 -55.11 1.89
C LYS A 227 10.49 -56.45 1.80
N PRO A 228 11.52 -56.70 2.63
CA PRO A 228 12.19 -57.98 2.66
C PRO A 228 11.30 -59.04 3.33
N ALA A 229 11.30 -60.26 2.78
CA ALA A 229 10.62 -61.41 3.34
C ALA A 229 11.14 -61.70 4.76
N VAL A 230 10.22 -61.73 5.73
CA VAL A 230 10.52 -62.08 7.12
C VAL A 230 11.09 -63.49 7.15
N ALA A 231 12.32 -63.61 7.66
CA ALA A 231 13.02 -64.87 7.86
C ALA A 231 12.23 -65.78 8.83
N VAL A 232 12.03 -67.03 8.39
CA VAL A 232 11.43 -68.11 9.19
C VAL A 232 12.36 -68.43 10.37
N PRO A 233 11.87 -68.44 11.63
CA PRO A 233 12.70 -68.84 12.76
C PRO A 233 12.96 -70.35 12.70
N VAL A 234 14.23 -70.73 12.60
CA VAL A 234 14.70 -72.12 12.69
C VAL A 234 14.62 -72.57 14.16
N PRO A 235 14.01 -73.73 14.48
CA PRO A 235 13.96 -74.23 15.85
C PRO A 235 15.36 -74.70 16.30
N PRO A 236 15.72 -74.49 17.58
CA PRO A 236 17.02 -74.92 18.09
C PRO A 236 17.09 -76.46 18.18
N ALA A 237 18.21 -77.01 17.73
CA ALA A 237 18.55 -78.42 17.88
C ALA A 237 19.28 -78.66 19.22
N ASN A 238 18.94 -79.82 19.82
CA ASN A 238 19.39 -80.44 21.08
C ASN A 238 18.64 -80.04 22.36
#